data_AF-A0A8D0ALR8-F1
#
_entry.id   AF-A0A8D0ALR8-F1
#
_cell.length_a   1.000
_cell.length_b   1.000
_cell.length_c   1.000
_cell.angle_alpha   90.00
_cell.angle_beta   90.00
_cell.angle_gamma   90.00
#
_symmetry.space_group_name_H-M   'P 1'
#
loop_
_entity.id
_entity.type
_entity.pdbx_description
1 polymer ?
#
loop_
_entity_poly.entity_id
_entity_poly.type
_entity_poly.pdbx_seq_one_letter_code
_entity_poly.pdbx_strand_id
1 'polypeptide(L)'
;MAGLPPGDPQLVSMIVNHLKTQGLFDQFRRDCLADVDTKPAYLNLKQRVDNFVSNHLSNHTWSPHLNKNQLRNNIRQLVLQSGMLEQGVDRIVAQVVDPKINHIFRPQVERVVREFLSPGSCSEEPPAPLPSTETKPDSSIPEQGTHIVSLYQP
;
A
#
# COMPACT_ATOMS: atom_id res chain seq x y z
N MET A 1 -24.84 18.55 -19.55
CA MET A 1 -24.51 17.43 -18.65
C MET A 1 -24.82 16.15 -19.40
N ALA A 2 -23.85 15.25 -19.53
CA ALA A 2 -23.97 14.07 -20.38
C ALA A 2 -25.07 13.15 -19.83
N GLY A 3 -26.21 13.07 -20.51
CA GLY A 3 -27.31 12.13 -20.23
C GLY A 3 -26.95 10.69 -20.63
N LEU A 4 -25.70 10.29 -20.40
CA LEU A 4 -25.21 8.95 -20.70
C LEU A 4 -25.61 8.00 -19.57
N PRO A 5 -26.01 6.76 -19.88
CA PRO A 5 -26.40 5.80 -18.86
C PRO A 5 -25.19 5.43 -17.96
N PRO A 6 -25.44 5.10 -16.68
CA PRO A 6 -24.39 4.64 -15.79
C PRO A 6 -23.73 3.38 -16.37
N GLY A 7 -22.40 3.35 -16.40
CA GLY A 7 -21.62 2.26 -17.00
C GLY A 7 -21.33 2.42 -18.50
N ASP A 8 -21.80 3.50 -19.13
CA ASP A 8 -21.41 3.82 -20.51
C ASP A 8 -19.89 4.06 -20.62
N PRO A 9 -19.20 3.42 -21.58
CA PRO A 9 -17.75 3.56 -21.73
C PRO A 9 -17.30 5.00 -21.99
N GLN A 10 -18.11 5.86 -22.65
CA GLN A 10 -17.74 7.26 -22.84
C GLN A 10 -17.79 8.02 -21.52
N LEU A 11 -18.83 7.78 -20.70
CA LEU A 11 -18.93 8.37 -19.36
C LEU A 11 -17.75 7.95 -18.46
N VAL A 12 -17.38 6.66 -18.46
CA VAL A 12 -16.20 6.17 -17.73
C VAL A 12 -14.93 6.86 -18.20
N SER A 13 -14.76 7.01 -19.52
CA SER A 13 -13.61 7.73 -20.09
C SER A 13 -13.58 9.20 -19.66
N MET A 14 -14.73 9.88 -19.66
CA MET A 14 -14.84 11.27 -19.20
C MET A 14 -14.47 11.42 -17.72
N ILE A 15 -14.97 10.52 -16.86
CA ILE A 15 -14.65 10.48 -15.43
C ILE A 15 -13.16 10.25 -15.21
N VAL A 16 -12.57 9.24 -15.87
CA VAL A 16 -11.14 8.94 -15.74
C VAL A 16 -10.29 10.11 -16.22
N ASN A 17 -10.68 10.78 -17.30
CA ASN A 17 -10.00 11.99 -17.77
C ASN A 17 -10.10 13.11 -16.73
N HIS A 18 -11.26 13.30 -16.11
CA HIS A 18 -11.44 14.30 -15.05
C HIS A 18 -10.53 14.01 -13.83
N LEU A 19 -10.48 12.75 -13.36
CA LEU A 19 -9.59 12.31 -12.28
C LEU A 19 -8.10 12.58 -12.61
N LYS A 20 -7.70 12.38 -13.87
CA LYS A 20 -6.35 12.71 -14.35
C LYS A 20 -6.09 14.22 -14.33
N THR A 21 -7.02 15.04 -14.84
CA THR A 21 -6.86 16.50 -14.84
C THR A 21 -6.82 17.12 -13.44
N GLN A 22 -7.47 16.49 -12.46
CA GLN A 22 -7.39 16.86 -11.04
C GLN A 22 -6.07 16.43 -10.37
N GLY A 23 -5.18 15.75 -11.09
CA GLY A 23 -3.89 15.27 -10.56
C GLY A 23 -4.02 14.14 -9.52
N LEU A 24 -5.19 13.48 -9.44
CA LEU A 24 -5.46 12.51 -8.39
C LEU A 24 -4.57 11.26 -8.51
N PHE A 25 -4.38 10.76 -9.74
CA PHE A 25 -3.47 9.63 -10.00
C PHE A 25 -2.00 9.98 -9.69
N ASP A 26 -1.59 11.22 -9.93
CA ASP A 26 -0.25 11.67 -9.57
C ASP A 26 -0.06 11.75 -8.06
N GLN A 27 -1.08 12.18 -7.32
CA GLN A 27 -1.06 12.16 -5.86
C GLN A 27 -0.94 10.73 -5.34
N PHE A 28 -1.77 9.79 -5.83
CA PHE A 28 -1.67 8.38 -5.43
C PHE A 28 -0.30 7.79 -5.73
N ARG A 29 0.27 8.11 -6.90
CA ARG A 29 1.63 7.68 -7.27
C ARG A 29 2.66 8.21 -6.28
N ARG A 30 2.62 9.49 -5.92
CA ARG A 30 3.52 10.08 -4.92
C ARG A 30 3.35 9.40 -3.56
N ASP A 31 2.13 9.21 -3.10
CA ASP A 31 1.82 8.60 -1.80
C ASP A 31 2.26 7.13 -1.71
N CYS A 32 2.25 6.40 -2.83
CA CYS A 32 2.81 5.05 -2.90
C CYS A 32 4.34 5.05 -2.85
N LEU A 33 4.97 6.03 -3.51
CA LEU A 33 6.43 6.10 -3.61
C LEU A 33 7.10 6.70 -2.35
N ALA A 34 6.38 7.47 -1.54
CA ALA A 34 6.93 8.22 -0.42
C ALA A 34 7.78 7.36 0.55
N ASP A 35 7.35 6.13 0.83
CA ASP A 35 8.01 5.24 1.81
C ASP A 35 8.35 3.86 1.23
N VAL A 36 8.32 3.69 -0.11
CA VAL A 36 8.46 2.36 -0.75
C VAL A 36 9.80 1.70 -0.41
N ASP A 37 10.85 2.49 -0.26
CA ASP A 37 12.21 2.05 0.00
C ASP A 37 12.40 1.50 1.42
N THR A 38 11.57 1.93 2.36
CA THR A 38 11.54 1.40 3.73
C THR A 38 10.75 0.10 3.86
N LYS A 39 9.95 -0.26 2.85
CA LYS A 39 9.07 -1.43 2.92
C LYS A 39 9.88 -2.73 2.83
N PRO A 40 9.51 -3.75 3.61
CA PRO A 40 10.26 -5.01 3.60
C PRO A 40 10.24 -5.68 2.23
N ALA A 41 9.15 -5.61 1.45
CA ALA A 41 9.13 -6.18 0.10
C ALA A 41 10.19 -5.58 -0.84
N TYR A 42 10.36 -4.26 -0.83
CA TYR A 42 11.37 -3.59 -1.66
C TYR A 42 12.79 -3.94 -1.21
N LEU A 43 13.05 -3.89 0.10
CA LEU A 43 14.37 -4.23 0.66
C LEU A 43 14.76 -5.68 0.35
N ASN A 44 13.81 -6.62 0.45
CA ASN A 44 14.03 -8.01 0.09
C ASN A 44 14.34 -8.17 -1.41
N LEU A 45 13.59 -7.49 -2.28
CA LEU A 45 13.86 -7.53 -3.72
C LEU A 45 15.25 -6.99 -4.04
N LYS A 46 15.60 -5.82 -3.47
CA LYS A 46 16.92 -5.20 -3.63
C LYS A 46 18.02 -6.17 -3.21
N GLN A 47 17.92 -6.74 -2.01
CA GLN A 47 18.89 -7.71 -1.52
C GLN A 47 19.01 -8.93 -2.44
N ARG A 48 17.88 -9.44 -2.94
CA ARG A 48 17.87 -10.61 -3.84
C ARG A 48 18.56 -10.32 -5.17
N VAL A 49 18.34 -9.13 -5.75
CA VAL A 49 19.03 -8.69 -6.97
C VAL A 49 20.52 -8.49 -6.71
N ASP A 50 20.89 -7.82 -5.61
CA ASP A 50 22.29 -7.58 -5.23
C ASP A 50 23.04 -8.92 -5.05
N ASN A 51 22.44 -9.88 -4.34
CA ASN A 51 22.98 -11.23 -4.17
C ASN A 51 23.11 -11.99 -5.50
N PHE A 52 22.11 -11.87 -6.38
CA PHE A 52 22.14 -12.50 -7.70
C PHE A 52 23.32 -12.00 -8.54
N VAL A 53 23.49 -10.67 -8.61
CA VAL A 53 24.58 -10.04 -9.37
C VAL A 53 25.92 -10.42 -8.75
N SER A 54 26.06 -10.35 -7.43
CA SER A 54 27.29 -10.72 -6.72
C SER A 54 27.69 -12.18 -6.99
N ASN A 55 26.75 -13.11 -6.89
CA ASN A 55 26.99 -14.52 -7.17
C ASN A 55 27.29 -14.80 -8.65
N HIS A 56 26.73 -14.02 -9.57
CA HIS A 56 27.08 -14.17 -10.98
C HIS A 56 28.50 -13.65 -11.25
N LEU A 57 28.85 -12.48 -10.70
CA LEU A 57 30.17 -11.87 -10.88
C LEU A 57 31.30 -12.66 -10.19
N SER A 58 31.03 -13.36 -9.08
CA SER A 58 32.04 -14.19 -8.41
C SER A 58 32.58 -15.32 -9.29
N ASN A 59 31.78 -15.80 -10.25
CA ASN A 59 32.18 -16.81 -11.24
C ASN A 59 32.94 -16.22 -12.43
N HIS A 60 33.08 -14.89 -12.51
CA HIS A 60 33.76 -14.19 -13.59
C HIS A 60 35.05 -13.52 -13.09
N THR A 61 36.19 -13.92 -13.66
CA THR A 61 37.47 -13.25 -13.41
C THR A 61 37.60 -12.02 -14.30
N TRP A 62 38.02 -10.89 -13.71
CA TRP A 62 38.34 -9.69 -14.48
C TRP A 62 39.51 -9.93 -15.44
N SER A 63 39.41 -9.40 -16.66
CA SER A 63 40.51 -9.37 -17.62
C SER A 63 40.47 -8.07 -18.44
N PRO A 64 41.61 -7.59 -18.96
CA PRO A 64 41.66 -6.36 -19.75
C PRO A 64 40.87 -6.44 -21.07
N HIS A 65 40.63 -7.66 -21.58
CA HIS A 65 39.85 -7.93 -22.79
C HIS A 65 38.39 -8.31 -22.49
N LEU A 66 37.97 -8.30 -21.22
CA LEU A 66 36.63 -8.69 -20.83
C LEU A 66 35.61 -7.73 -21.45
N ASN A 67 34.69 -8.27 -22.25
CA ASN A 67 33.61 -7.49 -22.81
C ASN A 67 32.55 -7.18 -21.73
N LYS A 68 32.76 -6.06 -21.02
CA LYS A 68 31.86 -5.61 -19.95
C LYS A 68 30.42 -5.40 -20.43
N ASN A 69 30.22 -5.01 -21.69
CA ASN A 69 28.88 -4.81 -22.25
C ASN A 69 28.12 -6.13 -22.39
N GLN A 70 28.78 -7.18 -22.88
CA GLN A 70 28.19 -8.51 -22.98
C GLN A 70 27.87 -9.08 -21.60
N LEU A 71 28.78 -8.98 -20.64
CA LEU A 71 28.54 -9.43 -19.26
C LEU A 71 27.33 -8.70 -18.64
N ARG A 72 27.29 -7.36 -18.77
CA ARG A 72 26.16 -6.54 -18.31
C ARG A 72 24.83 -6.95 -18.94
N ASN A 73 24.83 -7.24 -20.25
CA ASN A 73 23.63 -7.67 -20.95
C ASN A 73 23.21 -9.08 -20.54
N ASN A 74 24.16 -10.00 -20.35
CA ASN A 74 23.89 -11.35 -19.88
C ASN A 74 23.25 -11.33 -18.48
N ILE A 75 23.83 -10.57 -17.53
CA ILE A 75 23.26 -10.37 -16.20
C ILE A 75 21.83 -9.85 -16.27
N ARG A 76 21.56 -8.82 -17.09
CA ARG A 76 20.19 -8.31 -17.24
C ARG A 76 19.22 -9.38 -17.75
N GLN A 77 19.61 -10.15 -18.75
CA GLN A 77 18.77 -11.20 -19.31
C GLN A 77 18.50 -12.31 -18.29
N LEU A 78 19.50 -12.72 -17.53
CA LEU A 78 19.34 -13.72 -16.48
C LEU A 78 18.46 -13.23 -15.32
N VAL A 79 18.59 -11.97 -14.91
CA VAL A 79 17.70 -11.36 -13.91
C VAL A 79 16.25 -11.37 -14.40
N LEU A 80 16.01 -10.98 -15.66
CA LEU A 80 14.67 -11.01 -16.24
C LEU A 80 14.11 -12.44 -16.31
N GLN A 81 14.90 -13.41 -16.81
CA GLN A 81 14.49 -14.81 -16.90
C GLN A 81 14.22 -15.46 -15.55
N SER A 82 14.88 -15.02 -14.48
CA SER A 82 14.67 -15.56 -13.14
C SER A 82 13.27 -15.28 -12.56
N GLY A 83 12.51 -14.35 -13.16
CA GLY A 83 11.18 -13.93 -12.70
C GLY A 83 11.19 -13.18 -11.37
N MET A 84 12.35 -12.95 -10.75
CA MET A 84 12.41 -12.34 -9.41
C MET A 84 11.91 -10.90 -9.38
N LEU A 85 12.04 -10.16 -10.49
CA LEU A 85 11.57 -8.79 -10.59
C LEU A 85 10.05 -8.73 -10.62
N GLU A 86 9.39 -9.52 -11.48
CA GLU A 86 7.92 -9.57 -11.55
C GLU A 86 7.33 -9.94 -10.19
N GLN A 87 7.80 -11.04 -9.61
CA GLN A 87 7.35 -11.50 -8.29
C GLN A 87 7.65 -10.50 -7.17
N GLY A 88 8.76 -9.77 -7.29
CA GLY A 88 9.13 -8.70 -6.36
C GLY A 88 8.19 -7.50 -6.46
N VAL A 89 7.84 -7.09 -7.69
CA VAL A 89 6.90 -6.00 -7.95
C VAL A 89 5.52 -6.34 -7.40
N ASP A 90 5.00 -7.55 -7.63
CA ASP A 90 3.70 -7.96 -7.08
C ASP A 90 3.66 -7.88 -5.55
N ARG A 91 4.74 -8.30 -4.89
CA ARG A 91 4.88 -8.19 -3.42
C ARG A 91 4.96 -6.74 -2.95
N ILE A 92 5.61 -5.86 -3.72
CA ILE A 92 5.65 -4.42 -3.41
C ILE A 92 4.25 -3.83 -3.55
N VAL A 93 3.52 -4.15 -4.62
CA VAL A 93 2.13 -3.71 -4.83
C VAL A 93 1.25 -4.14 -3.65
N ALA A 94 1.33 -5.40 -3.23
CA ALA A 94 0.57 -5.92 -2.10
C ALA A 94 0.83 -5.19 -0.77
N GLN A 95 2.03 -4.64 -0.56
CA GLN A 95 2.38 -3.93 0.68
C GLN A 95 2.17 -2.41 0.61
N VAL A 96 2.21 -1.83 -0.60
CA VAL A 96 2.25 -0.38 -0.80
C VAL A 96 0.92 0.15 -1.33
N VAL A 97 0.31 -0.58 -2.24
CA VAL A 97 -0.87 -0.16 -3.00
C VAL A 97 -2.12 -0.73 -2.34
N ASP A 98 -2.18 -2.05 -2.13
CA ASP A 98 -3.39 -2.73 -1.64
C ASP A 98 -3.96 -2.17 -0.33
N PRO A 99 -3.14 -1.85 0.70
CA PRO A 99 -3.65 -1.27 1.94
C PRO A 99 -4.29 0.11 1.74
N LYS A 100 -3.90 0.83 0.67
CA LYS A 100 -4.39 2.17 0.36
C LYS A 100 -5.65 2.15 -0.50
N ILE A 101 -5.97 1.04 -1.18
CA ILE A 101 -7.09 0.96 -2.13
C ILE A 101 -8.41 1.37 -1.46
N ASN A 102 -8.79 0.70 -0.37
CA ASN A 102 -10.10 0.93 0.26
C ASN A 102 -10.15 2.15 1.18
N HIS A 103 -9.02 2.51 1.80
CA HIS A 103 -9.00 3.56 2.83
C HIS A 103 -8.55 4.92 2.30
N ILE A 104 -7.85 4.98 1.17
CA ILE A 104 -7.31 6.23 0.62
C ILE A 104 -7.82 6.46 -0.80
N PHE A 105 -7.62 5.51 -1.71
CA PHE A 105 -7.91 5.73 -3.14
C PHE A 105 -9.41 5.76 -3.39
N ARG A 106 -10.13 4.74 -2.93
CA ARG A 106 -11.57 4.61 -3.15
C ARG A 106 -12.37 5.82 -2.63
N PRO A 107 -12.20 6.29 -1.38
CA PRO A 107 -12.92 7.47 -0.89
C PRO A 107 -12.62 8.73 -1.69
N GLN A 108 -11.36 8.94 -2.09
CA GLN A 108 -10.99 10.11 -2.88
C GLN A 108 -11.53 10.06 -4.31
N VAL A 109 -11.49 8.89 -4.96
CA VAL A 109 -12.08 8.68 -6.28
C VAL A 109 -13.58 8.89 -6.20
N GLU A 110 -14.28 8.26 -5.24
CA GLU A 110 -15.73 8.41 -5.08
C GLU A 110 -16.14 9.86 -4.86
N ARG A 111 -15.37 10.64 -4.07
CA ARG A 111 -15.61 12.07 -3.87
C ARG A 111 -15.56 12.84 -5.20
N VAL A 112 -14.51 12.66 -5.99
CA VAL A 112 -14.32 13.38 -7.27
C VAL A 112 -15.36 12.92 -8.31
N VAL A 113 -15.71 11.63 -8.34
CA VAL A 113 -16.75 11.11 -9.22
C VAL A 113 -18.11 11.71 -8.88
N ARG A 114 -18.46 11.79 -7.59
CA ARG A 114 -19.72 12.39 -7.14
C ARG A 114 -19.80 13.87 -7.51
N GLU A 115 -18.70 14.61 -7.32
CA GLU A 115 -18.59 16.01 -7.72
C GLU A 115 -18.74 16.21 -9.24
N PHE A 116 -18.15 15.32 -10.04
CA PHE A 116 -18.26 15.35 -11.50
C PHE A 116 -19.69 15.08 -11.99
N LEU A 117 -20.40 14.14 -11.37
CA LEU A 117 -21.76 13.75 -11.76
C LEU A 117 -22.83 14.73 -11.25
N SER A 118 -22.61 15.33 -10.07
CA SER A 118 -23.54 16.28 -9.46
C SER A 118 -22.83 17.59 -9.03
N PRO A 119 -22.43 18.45 -9.99
CA PRO A 119 -21.89 19.77 -9.68
C PRO A 119 -22.93 20.61 -8.92
N GLY A 120 -22.73 20.78 -7.60
CA GLY A 120 -23.58 21.63 -6.75
C GLY A 120 -24.30 20.93 -5.59
N SER A 121 -24.28 19.60 -5.48
CA SER A 121 -24.84 18.88 -4.32
C SER A 121 -23.75 18.49 -3.32
N CYS A 122 -23.14 19.46 -2.66
CA CYS A 122 -22.31 19.18 -1.49
C CYS A 122 -23.25 18.94 -0.29
N SER A 123 -23.66 17.69 -0.08
CA SER A 123 -24.14 17.27 1.23
C SER A 123 -22.95 16.69 1.98
N GLU A 124 -22.37 17.52 2.84
CA GLU A 124 -21.53 17.11 3.95
C GLU A 124 -22.31 16.08 4.78
N GLU A 125 -21.94 14.79 4.69
CA GLU A 125 -22.34 13.81 5.70
C GLU A 125 -21.20 13.72 6.72
N PRO A 126 -21.43 14.17 7.97
CA PRO A 126 -20.46 14.01 9.04
C PRO A 126 -20.16 12.52 9.25
N PRO A 127 -18.91 12.13 9.52
CA PRO A 127 -18.61 10.75 9.91
C PRO A 127 -19.44 10.42 11.15
N ALA A 128 -20.23 9.35 11.06
CA ALA A 128 -21.11 8.89 12.13
C ALA A 128 -20.43 8.95 13.51
N PRO A 129 -21.11 9.48 14.56
CA PRO A 129 -20.55 9.47 15.90
C PRO A 129 -20.32 8.03 16.34
N LEU A 130 -19.07 7.70 16.68
CA LEU A 130 -18.75 6.53 17.48
C LEU A 130 -19.63 6.57 18.74
N PRO A 131 -20.26 5.46 19.17
CA PRO A 131 -21.02 5.47 20.41
C PRO A 131 -20.07 5.73 21.58
N SER A 132 -20.19 6.94 22.14
CA SER A 132 -19.61 7.33 23.42
C SER A 132 -20.26 6.49 24.52
N THR A 133 -19.59 5.45 25.01
CA THR A 133 -19.86 4.93 26.35
C THR A 133 -19.04 5.73 27.35
N GLU A 134 -19.61 6.80 27.87
CA GLU A 134 -19.15 7.41 29.11
C GLU A 134 -20.34 7.69 30.03
N THR A 135 -20.40 7.03 31.18
CA THR A 135 -20.92 7.66 32.40
C THR A 135 -20.13 7.14 33.60
N LYS A 136 -19.20 8.03 34.00
CA LYS A 136 -18.60 8.38 35.30
C LYS A 136 -18.78 7.55 36.60
N PRO A 137 -17.83 7.77 37.55
CA PRO A 137 -17.54 6.97 38.73
C PRO A 137 -18.24 7.48 39.99
N ASP A 138 -18.27 6.67 41.06
CA ASP A 138 -18.03 7.16 42.42
C ASP A 138 -17.60 6.00 43.35
N SER A 139 -17.05 6.38 44.49
CA SER A 139 -16.14 5.70 45.39
C SER A 139 -16.86 4.92 46.50
N SER A 140 -16.14 3.98 47.15
CA SER A 140 -16.05 3.81 48.62
C SER A 140 -16.01 2.35 49.09
N ILE A 141 -14.99 2.04 49.88
CA ILE A 141 -14.78 0.84 50.72
C ILE A 141 -15.39 1.14 52.12
N PRO A 142 -15.98 0.17 52.85
CA PRO A 142 -15.26 -0.53 53.95
C PRO A 142 -15.57 -2.05 54.01
N GLU A 143 -14.58 -2.92 54.19
CA GLU A 143 -14.09 -3.53 55.45
C GLU A 143 -15.02 -4.60 56.07
N GLN A 144 -14.48 -5.83 56.22
CA GLN A 144 -14.56 -6.80 57.34
C GLN A 144 -14.43 -8.25 56.83
N GLY A 145 -13.31 -8.93 57.14
CA GLY A 145 -13.24 -10.07 58.09
C GLY A 145 -13.74 -11.38 57.45
N THR A 146 -13.05 -12.52 57.39
CA THR A 146 -12.29 -13.22 58.43
C THR A 146 -11.81 -14.56 57.82
N HIS A 147 -10.54 -14.95 58.02
CA HIS A 147 -9.96 -16.33 57.97
C HIS A 147 -10.18 -17.18 56.68
N ILE A 148 -9.40 -18.19 56.27
CA ILE A 148 -8.57 -19.18 56.97
C ILE A 148 -7.56 -19.81 55.98
N VAL A 149 -6.32 -19.96 56.47
CA VAL A 149 -5.18 -20.87 56.20
C VAL A 149 -5.31 -22.09 55.23
N SER A 150 -4.15 -22.48 54.66
CA SER A 150 -3.71 -23.82 54.17
C SER A 150 -4.02 -24.18 52.71
N LEU A 151 -3.17 -24.87 51.93
CA LEU A 151 -1.84 -25.46 52.09
C LEU A 151 -1.34 -25.90 50.68
N TYR A 152 -0.04 -26.14 50.62
CA TYR A 152 0.79 -26.80 49.61
C TYR A 152 0.22 -28.05 48.86
N GLN A 153 0.69 -28.21 47.60
CA GLN A 153 1.01 -29.46 46.84
C GLN A 153 -0.16 -30.23 46.17
N PRO A 154 0.07 -31.08 45.14
CA PRO A 154 1.34 -31.45 44.49
C PRO A 154 1.64 -30.87 43.11
#